data_AF-A0A7C3TG02-F1
#
_entry.id   AF-A0A7C3TG02-F1
#
_cell.length_a   1.000
_cell.length_b   1.000
_cell.length_c   1.000
_cell.angle_alpha   90.00
_cell.angle_beta   90.00
_cell.angle_gamma   90.00
#
_symmetry.space_group_name_H-M   'P 1'
#
loop_
_entity.id
_entity.type
_entity.pdbx_description
1 polymer ?
#
loop_
_entity_poly.entity_id
_entity_poly.type
_entity_poly.pdbx_seq_one_letter_code
_entity_poly.pdbx_strand_id
1 'polypeptide(L)'
;MNMFAYDDLFVLVVVVSAFMALHLENATHAAISFAVALTAISALYFDLNAPFAAIFQLVVGAGTIAIFFLASEMFAQKGGKMQSLGSKVAGAILAIGISIPSIVLDIGKIAFVKSNGLSFSSALWESRAIDVIGQGVVILTLAIGAVMVLKKSRKEG
;
A
#
# COMPACT_ATOMS: atom_id res chain seq x y z
N MET A 1 23.65 -20.20 -8.23
CA MET A 1 22.31 -20.00 -8.85
C MET A 1 21.75 -18.72 -8.25
N ASN A 2 21.43 -17.73 -9.10
CA ASN A 2 21.36 -16.31 -8.73
C ASN A 2 20.11 -15.96 -7.91
N MET A 3 20.30 -15.75 -6.60
CA MET A 3 19.27 -15.22 -5.68
C MET A 3 18.71 -13.88 -6.18
N PHE A 4 19.58 -13.03 -6.75
CA PHE A 4 19.23 -11.73 -7.33
C PHE A 4 18.17 -11.77 -8.45
N ALA A 5 18.03 -12.88 -9.18
CA ALA A 5 17.09 -12.93 -10.30
C ALA A 5 15.61 -13.02 -9.87
N TYR A 6 15.34 -13.55 -8.68
CA TYR A 6 13.97 -13.72 -8.17
C TYR A 6 13.42 -12.42 -7.56
N ASP A 7 14.26 -11.68 -6.84
CA ASP A 7 13.88 -10.39 -6.25
C ASP A 7 13.54 -9.37 -7.34
N ASP A 8 14.38 -9.30 -8.38
CA ASP A 8 14.16 -8.43 -9.54
C ASP A 8 12.85 -8.77 -10.26
N LEU A 9 12.50 -10.06 -10.33
CA LEU A 9 11.23 -10.51 -10.89
C LEU A 9 10.04 -10.04 -10.05
N PHE A 10 10.09 -10.20 -8.72
CA PHE A 10 9.02 -9.74 -7.84
C PHE A 10 8.88 -8.21 -7.87
N VAL A 11 9.99 -7.48 -7.90
CA VAL A 11 9.97 -6.01 -8.06
C VAL A 11 9.31 -5.61 -9.38
N LEU A 12 9.67 -6.28 -10.49
CA LEU A 12 9.04 -6.04 -11.78
C LEU A 12 7.53 -6.32 -11.73
N VAL A 13 7.11 -7.43 -11.11
CA VAL A 13 5.70 -7.78 -10.93
C VAL A 13 4.99 -6.69 -10.13
N VAL A 14 5.57 -6.21 -9.03
CA VAL A 14 5.00 -5.11 -8.22
C VAL A 14 4.78 -3.87 -9.08
N VAL A 15 5.79 -3.42 -9.82
CA VAL A 15 5.72 -2.20 -10.64
C VAL A 15 4.66 -2.34 -11.73
N VAL A 16 4.65 -3.45 -12.48
CA VAL A 16 3.70 -3.68 -13.57
C VAL A 16 2.28 -3.81 -13.03
N SER A 17 2.08 -4.58 -11.96
CA SER A 17 0.76 -4.77 -11.36
C SER A 17 0.20 -3.50 -10.73
N ALA A 18 1.04 -2.68 -10.07
CA ALA A 18 0.64 -1.37 -9.58
C ALA A 18 0.27 -0.41 -10.72
N PHE A 19 1.04 -0.41 -11.81
CA PHE A 19 0.73 0.39 -12.99
C PHE A 19 -0.60 -0.03 -13.64
N MET A 20 -0.85 -1.34 -13.78
CA MET A 20 -2.12 -1.88 -14.27
C MET A 20 -3.29 -1.50 -13.36
N ALA A 21 -3.12 -1.59 -12.04
CA ALA A 21 -4.15 -1.21 -11.08
C ALA A 21 -4.62 0.24 -11.25
N LEU A 22 -3.73 1.15 -11.66
CA LEU A 22 -4.04 2.56 -11.90
C LEU A 22 -4.70 2.84 -13.25
N HIS A 23 -4.45 2.00 -14.26
CA HIS A 23 -4.91 2.25 -15.65
C HIS A 23 -6.14 1.44 -16.06
N LEU A 24 -6.50 0.40 -15.30
CA LEU A 24 -7.65 -0.43 -15.58
C LEU A 24 -8.95 0.28 -15.21
N GLU A 25 -9.81 0.48 -16.21
CA GLU A 25 -11.14 1.09 -16.02
C GLU A 25 -12.10 0.17 -15.25
N ASN A 26 -11.89 -1.14 -15.35
CA ASN A 26 -12.69 -2.13 -14.63
C ASN A 26 -12.19 -2.27 -13.19
N ALA A 27 -13.00 -1.81 -12.24
CA ALA A 27 -12.78 -1.92 -10.79
C ALA A 27 -12.26 -3.30 -10.34
N THR A 28 -12.89 -4.38 -10.81
CA THR A 28 -12.49 -5.75 -10.47
C THR A 28 -11.08 -6.08 -10.94
N HIS A 29 -10.72 -5.70 -12.16
CA HIS A 29 -9.40 -5.98 -12.73
C HIS A 29 -8.33 -5.11 -12.06
N ALA A 30 -8.68 -3.86 -11.72
CA ALA A 30 -7.82 -2.97 -10.95
C ALA A 30 -7.54 -3.53 -9.54
N ALA A 31 -8.58 -3.99 -8.85
CA ALA A 31 -8.46 -4.61 -7.52
C ALA A 31 -7.63 -5.90 -7.54
N ILE A 32 -7.82 -6.76 -8.56
CA ILE A 32 -6.99 -7.97 -8.74
C ILE A 32 -5.53 -7.58 -8.99
N SER A 33 -5.26 -6.60 -9.86
CA SER A 33 -3.90 -6.15 -10.14
C SER A 33 -3.23 -5.59 -8.88
N PHE A 34 -3.98 -4.83 -8.07
CA PHE A 34 -3.48 -4.35 -6.78
C PHE A 34 -3.22 -5.49 -5.79
N ALA A 35 -4.07 -6.51 -5.75
CA ALA A 35 -3.88 -7.69 -4.92
C ALA A 35 -2.58 -8.43 -5.28
N VAL A 36 -2.30 -8.60 -6.58
CA VAL A 36 -1.05 -9.20 -7.06
C VAL A 36 0.16 -8.39 -6.59
N ALA A 37 0.10 -7.05 -6.66
CA ALA A 37 1.17 -6.20 -6.15
C ALA A 37 1.39 -6.40 -4.63
N LEU A 38 0.33 -6.43 -3.83
CA LEU A 38 0.43 -6.64 -2.38
C LEU A 38 1.00 -8.02 -2.02
N THR A 39 0.61 -9.07 -2.76
CA THR A 39 1.17 -10.41 -2.58
C THR A 39 2.64 -10.47 -2.97
N ALA A 40 3.03 -9.84 -4.08
CA ALA A 40 4.44 -9.80 -4.49
C ALA A 40 5.31 -9.01 -3.50
N ILE A 41 4.81 -7.91 -2.92
CA ILE A 41 5.49 -7.20 -1.83
C ILE A 41 5.65 -8.11 -0.60
N SER A 42 4.62 -8.88 -0.23
CA SER A 42 4.75 -9.83 0.87
C SER A 42 5.81 -10.91 0.59
N ALA A 43 5.93 -11.38 -0.66
CA ALA A 43 6.97 -12.33 -1.03
C ALA A 43 8.37 -11.73 -0.87
N LEU A 44 8.56 -10.47 -1.28
CA LEU A 44 9.80 -9.73 -1.05
C LEU A 44 10.13 -9.59 0.44
N TYR A 45 9.14 -9.35 1.31
CA TYR A 45 9.38 -9.32 2.76
C TYR A 45 9.80 -10.67 3.34
N PHE A 46 9.30 -11.80 2.80
CA PHE A 46 9.81 -13.11 3.20
C PHE A 46 11.27 -13.30 2.77
N ASP A 47 11.63 -12.87 1.56
CA ASP A 47 13.01 -12.97 1.07
C ASP A 47 13.98 -12.12 1.91
N LEU A 48 13.55 -10.92 2.30
CA LEU A 48 14.28 -10.03 3.21
C LEU A 48 14.29 -10.52 4.68
N ASN A 49 13.92 -11.77 4.96
CA ASN A 49 13.87 -12.36 6.30
C ASN A 49 13.00 -11.57 7.30
N ALA A 50 11.93 -10.93 6.81
CA ALA A 50 10.99 -10.14 7.62
C ALA A 50 9.59 -10.80 7.67
N PRO A 51 9.45 -12.00 8.29
CA PRO A 51 8.22 -12.78 8.24
C PRO A 51 7.03 -12.09 8.92
N PHE A 52 7.27 -11.33 9.99
CA PHE A 52 6.19 -10.57 10.64
C PHE A 52 5.60 -9.52 9.70
N ALA A 53 6.46 -8.77 8.99
CA ALA A 53 6.03 -7.76 8.03
C ALA A 53 5.29 -8.39 6.83
N ALA A 54 5.79 -9.53 6.34
CA ALA A 54 5.15 -10.29 5.26
C ALA A 54 3.72 -10.71 5.62
N ILE A 55 3.53 -11.36 6.77
CA ILE A 55 2.20 -11.82 7.21
C ILE A 55 1.28 -10.63 7.48
N PHE A 56 1.79 -9.59 8.15
CA PHE A 56 1.03 -8.37 8.41
C PHE A 56 0.55 -7.70 7.11
N GLN A 57 1.44 -7.62 6.11
CA GLN A 57 1.13 -7.10 4.77
C GLN A 57 0.01 -7.88 4.10
N LEU A 58 -0.04 -9.21 4.22
CA LEU A 58 -1.12 -10.01 3.64
C LEU A 58 -2.45 -9.79 4.36
N VAL A 59 -2.45 -9.75 5.70
CA VAL A 59 -3.67 -9.56 6.49
C VAL A 59 -4.27 -8.18 6.26
N VAL A 60 -3.45 -7.13 6.38
CA VAL A 60 -3.89 -5.74 6.14
C VAL A 60 -4.18 -5.52 4.66
N GLY A 61 -3.38 -6.12 3.78
CA GLY A 61 -3.57 -6.07 2.33
C GLY A 61 -4.92 -6.66 1.90
N ALA A 62 -5.33 -7.81 2.44
CA ALA A 62 -6.62 -8.42 2.17
C ALA A 62 -7.79 -7.49 2.59
N GLY A 63 -7.70 -6.89 3.78
CA GLY A 63 -8.69 -5.89 4.23
C GLY A 63 -8.72 -4.66 3.32
N THR A 64 -7.55 -4.20 2.88
CA THR A 64 -7.43 -3.06 1.94
C THR A 64 -8.10 -3.38 0.61
N ILE A 65 -7.84 -4.56 0.03
CA ILE A 65 -8.46 -4.98 -1.24
C ILE A 65 -9.98 -5.00 -1.12
N ALA A 66 -10.54 -5.53 -0.03
CA ALA A 66 -11.98 -5.56 0.19
C ALA A 66 -12.60 -4.15 0.22
N ILE A 67 -11.95 -3.20 0.91
CA ILE A 67 -12.41 -1.80 0.97
C ILE A 67 -12.29 -1.13 -0.40
N PHE A 68 -11.17 -1.30 -1.10
CA PHE A 68 -10.97 -0.71 -2.43
C PHE A 68 -11.95 -1.29 -3.44
N PHE A 69 -12.24 -2.58 -3.38
CA PHE A 69 -13.22 -3.23 -4.23
C PHE A 69 -14.61 -2.65 -3.99
N LEU A 70 -15.05 -2.58 -2.72
CA LEU A 70 -16.34 -2.01 -2.34
C LEU A 70 -16.45 -0.53 -2.76
N ALA A 71 -15.41 0.26 -2.50
CA ALA A 71 -15.35 1.66 -2.92
C ALA A 71 -15.44 1.78 -4.44
N SER A 72 -14.67 0.98 -5.18
CA SER A 72 -14.67 1.03 -6.65
C SER A 72 -16.03 0.64 -7.24
N GLU A 73 -16.73 -0.33 -6.64
CA GLU A 73 -18.10 -0.69 -7.04
C GLU A 73 -19.08 0.46 -6.74
N MET A 74 -18.99 1.08 -5.56
CA MET A 74 -19.83 2.22 -5.19
C MET A 74 -19.58 3.47 -6.05
N PHE A 75 -18.33 3.68 -6.50
CA PHE A 75 -17.92 4.81 -7.34
C PHE A 75 -17.95 4.50 -8.84
N ALA A 76 -18.37 3.30 -9.26
CA ALA A 76 -18.61 2.97 -10.66
C ALA A 76 -19.85 3.71 -11.21
N GLN A 77 -19.83 5.05 -11.17
CA GLN A 77 -20.82 5.88 -11.82
C GLN A 77 -20.62 5.78 -13.34
N LYS A 78 -21.69 5.36 -14.00
CA LYS A 78 -21.82 5.24 -15.45
C LYS A 78 -21.72 6.65 -16.07
N GLY A 79 -20.53 7.09 -16.47
CA GLY A 79 -20.36 8.29 -17.32
C GLY A 79 -19.37 9.36 -16.87
N GLY A 80 -18.16 8.99 -16.44
CA GLY A 80 -17.08 9.95 -16.21
C GLY A 80 -16.55 10.55 -17.51
N LYS A 81 -16.42 11.89 -17.58
CA LYS A 81 -15.81 12.60 -18.72
C LYS A 81 -14.42 12.01 -19.02
N MET A 82 -14.19 11.63 -20.29
CA MET A 82 -12.92 11.16 -20.81
C MET A 82 -11.79 12.09 -20.35
N GLN A 83 -10.93 11.59 -19.47
CA GLN A 83 -9.80 12.34 -18.93
C GLN A 83 -8.87 12.72 -20.10
N SER A 84 -8.74 14.02 -20.38
CA SER A 84 -7.99 14.49 -21.53
C SER A 84 -6.51 14.15 -21.38
N LEU A 85 -5.84 13.86 -22.50
CA LEU A 85 -4.44 13.44 -22.57
C LEU A 85 -3.50 14.35 -21.73
N GLY A 86 -3.80 15.67 -21.70
CA GLY A 86 -3.03 16.65 -20.92
C GLY A 86 -3.13 16.46 -19.41
N SER A 87 -4.27 16.00 -18.89
CA SER A 87 -4.44 15.71 -17.45
C SER A 87 -3.77 14.40 -17.02
N LYS A 88 -3.67 13.41 -17.92
CA LYS A 88 -2.87 12.18 -17.69
C LYS A 88 -1.37 12.48 -17.67
N VAL A 89 -0.90 13.29 -18.61
CA VAL A 89 0.51 13.70 -18.68
C VAL A 89 0.88 14.59 -17.49
N ALA A 90 0.03 15.54 -17.10
CA ALA A 90 0.25 16.36 -15.90
C ALA A 90 0.28 15.50 -14.62
N GLY A 91 -0.61 14.51 -14.50
CA GLY A 91 -0.61 13.55 -13.40
C GLY A 91 0.67 12.70 -13.35
N ALA A 92 1.14 12.23 -14.51
CA ALA A 92 2.40 11.48 -14.61
C ALA A 92 3.62 12.34 -14.28
N ILE A 93 3.69 13.58 -14.74
CA ILE A 93 4.78 14.52 -14.42
C ILE A 93 4.81 14.83 -12.92
N LEU A 94 3.65 15.03 -12.29
CA LEU A 94 3.57 15.21 -10.84
C LEU A 94 4.02 13.96 -10.08
N ALA A 95 3.58 12.77 -10.52
CA ALA A 95 4.01 11.51 -9.90
C ALA A 95 5.54 11.32 -10.01
N ILE A 96 6.11 11.56 -11.19
CA ILE A 96 7.56 11.50 -11.41
C ILE A 96 8.28 12.56 -10.58
N GLY A 97 7.79 13.80 -10.56
CA GLY A 97 8.36 14.89 -9.78
C GLY A 97 8.37 14.64 -8.27
N ILE A 98 7.37 13.91 -7.75
CA ILE A 98 7.30 13.49 -6.34
C ILE A 98 8.21 12.28 -6.07
N SER A 99 8.38 11.36 -7.03
CA SER A 99 9.23 10.19 -6.86
C SER A 99 10.74 10.48 -6.92
N ILE A 100 11.18 11.45 -7.73
CA ILE A 100 12.61 11.76 -7.92
C ILE A 100 13.32 12.14 -6.60
N PRO A 101 12.78 13.03 -5.75
CA PRO A 101 13.43 13.39 -4.49
C PRO A 101 13.63 12.19 -3.54
N SER A 102 12.68 11.25 -3.50
CA SER A 102 12.75 10.08 -2.64
C SER A 102 13.88 9.12 -3.03
N ILE A 103 14.18 9.01 -4.33
CA ILE A 103 15.27 8.15 -4.82
C ILE A 103 16.62 8.84 -4.60
N VAL A 104 16.72 10.14 -4.91
CA VAL A 104 17.99 10.89 -4.86
C VAL A 104 18.48 11.12 -3.43
N LEU A 105 17.57 11.28 -2.46
CA LEU A 105 17.94 11.49 -1.05
C LEU A 105 18.36 10.21 -0.31
N ASP A 106 18.13 9.02 -0.87
CA ASP A 106 18.35 7.73 -0.19
C ASP A 106 19.63 7.00 -0.62
N ILE A 107 20.26 7.40 -1.73
CA ILE A 107 21.47 6.74 -2.29
C ILE A 107 22.66 6.75 -1.31
N GLY A 108 22.68 7.65 -0.31
CA GLY A 108 23.76 7.76 0.68
C GLY A 108 23.53 7.07 2.02
N LYS A 109 22.34 6.50 2.28
CA LYS A 109 22.00 5.88 3.56
C LYS A 109 21.80 4.39 3.37
N ILE A 110 22.88 3.66 3.11
CA ILE A 110 22.90 2.21 3.36
C ILE A 110 22.76 2.06 4.87
N ALA A 111 21.53 2.00 5.36
CA ALA A 111 21.22 1.67 6.73
C ALA A 111 21.67 0.22 6.94
N PHE A 112 22.89 0.04 7.40
CA PHE A 112 23.39 -1.26 7.82
C PHE A 112 22.48 -1.74 8.95
N VAL A 113 21.60 -2.70 8.64
CA VAL A 113 20.72 -3.34 9.62
C VAL A 113 21.63 -4.11 10.56
N LYS A 114 22.08 -3.45 11.63
CA LYS A 114 22.73 -4.14 12.74
C LYS A 114 21.64 -4.90 13.47
N SER A 115 21.48 -6.18 13.11
CA SER A 115 20.71 -7.12 13.91
C SER A 115 21.34 -7.17 15.30
N ASN A 116 20.71 -6.52 16.29
CA ASN A 116 21.18 -6.55 17.67
C ASN A 116 20.84 -7.88 18.37
N GLY A 117 20.40 -8.91 17.62
CA GLY A 117 19.95 -10.19 18.18
C GLY A 117 18.67 -10.12 19.03
N LEU A 118 18.10 -8.93 19.19
CA LEU A 118 16.84 -8.71 19.90
C LEU A 118 15.67 -9.16 19.03
N SER A 119 14.71 -9.83 19.64
CA SER A 119 13.47 -10.24 18.97
C SER A 119 12.66 -9.02 18.51
N PHE A 120 12.00 -9.13 17.36
CA PHE A 120 11.13 -8.08 16.80
C PHE A 120 10.12 -7.56 17.83
N SER A 121 9.53 -8.46 18.63
CA SER A 121 8.56 -8.09 19.69
C SER A 121 9.19 -7.17 20.74
N SER A 122 10.41 -7.47 21.18
CA SER A 122 11.15 -6.65 22.14
C SER A 122 11.48 -5.28 21.55
N ALA A 123 11.95 -5.23 20.29
CA ALA A 123 12.21 -3.96 19.61
C ALA A 123 10.93 -3.10 19.47
N LEU A 124 9.80 -3.74 19.15
CA LEU A 124 8.52 -3.06 18.98
C LEU A 124 7.98 -2.51 20.30
N TRP A 125 8.00 -3.30 21.37
CA TRP A 125 7.45 -2.89 22.67
C TRP A 125 8.39 -2.02 23.51
N GLU A 126 9.71 -2.18 23.38
CA GLU A 126 10.67 -1.43 24.19
C GLU A 126 11.05 -0.09 23.55
N SER A 127 11.19 -0.05 22.22
CA SER A 127 11.64 1.16 21.50
C SER A 127 10.52 1.90 20.75
N ARG A 128 9.40 1.24 20.47
CA ARG A 128 8.33 1.76 19.60
C ARG A 128 6.92 1.59 20.16
N ALA A 129 6.76 1.21 21.44
CA ALA A 129 5.44 1.00 22.03
C ALA A 129 4.56 2.26 21.95
N ILE A 130 5.16 3.44 22.16
CA ILE A 130 4.45 4.72 22.09
C ILE A 130 3.90 4.94 20.67
N ASP A 131 4.68 4.62 19.64
CA ASP A 131 4.25 4.75 18.24
C ASP A 131 3.12 3.77 17.91
N VAL A 132 3.22 2.52 18.38
CA VAL A 132 2.20 1.48 18.17
C VAL A 132 0.88 1.86 18.84
N ILE A 133 0.93 2.33 20.09
CA ILE A 133 -0.26 2.77 20.83
C ILE A 133 -0.86 4.00 20.14
N GLY A 134 -0.02 4.97 19.73
CA GLY A 134 -0.46 6.16 19.01
C GLY A 134 -1.18 5.82 17.71
N GLN A 135 -0.60 4.94 16.89
CA GLN A 135 -1.23 4.47 15.65
C GLN A 135 -2.54 3.72 15.91
N GLY A 136 -2.60 2.92 16.99
CA GLY A 136 -3.83 2.25 17.41
C GLY A 136 -4.97 3.25 17.73
N VAL A 137 -4.65 4.34 18.43
CA VAL A 137 -5.63 5.42 18.70
C VAL A 137 -6.09 6.07 17.40
N VAL A 138 -5.18 6.36 16.46
CA VAL A 138 -5.54 6.94 15.16
C VAL A 138 -6.51 6.03 14.39
N ILE A 139 -6.23 4.73 14.32
CA ILE A 139 -7.11 3.76 13.64
C ILE A 139 -8.48 3.72 14.31
N LEU A 140 -8.52 3.70 15.65
CA LEU A 140 -9.77 3.71 16.41
C LEU A 140 -10.59 4.99 16.15
N THR A 141 -9.95 6.16 16.17
CA THR A 141 -10.59 7.44 15.87
C THR A 141 -11.16 7.44 14.46
N LEU A 142 -10.43 6.90 13.48
CA LEU A 142 -10.86 6.82 12.09
C LEU A 142 -12.07 5.89 11.93
N ALA A 143 -12.07 4.75 12.62
CA ALA A 143 -13.19 3.81 12.64
C ALA A 143 -14.45 4.44 13.27
N ILE A 144 -14.32 5.12 14.42
CA ILE A 144 -15.43 5.82 15.07
C ILE A 144 -15.97 6.93 14.18
N GLY A 145 -15.08 7.73 13.58
CA GLY A 145 -15.44 8.80 12.65
C GLY A 145 -16.27 8.28 11.47
N ALA A 146 -15.83 7.17 10.84
CA ALA A 146 -16.57 6.54 9.76
C ALA A 146 -17.98 6.11 10.19
N VAL A 147 -18.12 5.47 11.37
CA VAL A 147 -19.43 5.05 11.91
C VAL A 147 -20.33 6.25 12.20
N MET A 148 -19.80 7.34 12.76
CA MET A 148 -20.55 8.56 13.03
C MET A 148 -21.08 9.21 11.74
N VAL A 149 -20.25 9.27 10.69
CA VAL A 149 -20.64 9.79 9.38
C VAL A 149 -21.76 8.94 8.76
N LEU A 150 -21.62 7.61 8.79
CA LEU A 150 -22.65 6.70 8.27
C LEU A 150 -23.97 6.83 9.05
N LYS A 151 -23.90 6.96 10.39
CA LYS A 151 -25.08 7.15 11.23
C LYS A 151 -25.77 8.48 10.97
N LYS A 152 -25.01 9.55 10.72
CA LYS A 152 -25.56 10.87 10.37
C LYS A 152 -26.26 10.82 9.02
N SER A 153 -25.60 10.25 8.00
CA SER A 153 -26.16 10.11 6.65
C SER A 153 -27.49 9.35 6.61
N ARG A 154 -27.70 8.40 7.53
CA ARG A 154 -28.95 7.62 7.64
C ARG A 154 -30.09 8.35 8.36
N LYS A 155 -29.80 9.40 9.13
CA LYS A 155 -30.82 10.19 9.84
C LYS A 155 -31.36 11.37 9.01
N GLU A 156 -30.59 11.82 8.02
CA GLU A 156 -30.91 12.99 7.19
C GLU A 156 -31.58 12.61 5.85
N GLY A 157 -31.70 11.31 5.53
CA GLY A 157 -32.48 10.77 4.41
C GLY A 157 -33.58 9.85 4.89
#